data_AF-X1HL29-F1
#
_entry.id   AF-X1HL29-F1
#
_cell.length_a   1.000
_cell.length_b   1.000
_cell.length_c   1.000
_cell.angle_alpha   90.00
_cell.angle_beta   90.00
_cell.angle_gamma   90.00
#
_symmetry.space_group_name_H-M   'P 1'
#
loop_
_entity.id
_entity.type
_entity.pdbx_description
1 polymer ?
#
loop_
_entity_poly.entity_id
_entity_poly.type
_entity_poly.pdbx_seq_one_letter_code
_entity_poly.pdbx_strand_id
1 'polypeptide(L)'
;MPATSTPIPSPTANQLHKNTAENTPKNINPLTGLPVVDPTLLDRRPIAVKVQIFPRGQRPPWGISLADIVYDYYQNNGVTRLTAIFYGNDAEQVGPIRSARLFDGDIIKTYKTIFVFGLADWRIYQHLNRSSFADRLVVEK
;
A
#
# COMPACT_ATOMS: atom_id res chain seq x y z
N MET A 1 -58.82 20.43 -2.71
CA MET A 1 -57.79 20.32 -3.77
C MET A 1 -57.06 19.01 -3.56
N PRO A 2 -56.94 18.11 -4.56
CA PRO A 2 -56.16 16.89 -4.38
C PRO A 2 -54.68 17.23 -4.31
N ALA A 3 -53.94 16.52 -3.46
CA ALA A 3 -52.50 16.70 -3.30
C ALA A 3 -51.75 16.25 -4.55
N THR A 4 -50.83 17.08 -5.04
CA THR A 4 -49.90 16.76 -6.13
C THR A 4 -48.87 15.74 -5.62
N SER A 5 -48.73 14.61 -6.30
CA SER A 5 -47.69 13.63 -5.97
C SER A 5 -46.31 14.20 -6.28
N THR A 6 -45.39 14.07 -5.32
CA THR A 6 -43.98 14.41 -5.51
C THR A 6 -43.33 13.29 -6.33
N PRO A 7 -42.60 13.59 -7.43
CA PRO A 7 -41.89 12.57 -8.18
C PRO A 7 -40.79 11.96 -7.32
N ILE A 8 -40.78 10.62 -7.23
CA ILE A 8 -39.73 9.86 -6.54
C ILE A 8 -38.46 9.95 -7.40
N PRO A 9 -37.29 10.28 -6.83
CA PRO A 9 -36.04 10.25 -7.57
C PRO A 9 -35.78 8.84 -8.09
N SER A 10 -35.66 8.69 -9.41
CA SER A 10 -35.25 7.44 -10.04
C SER A 10 -33.76 7.23 -9.78
N PRO A 11 -33.31 6.05 -9.35
CA PRO A 11 -31.90 5.77 -9.18
C PRO A 11 -31.18 5.96 -10.52
N THR A 12 -30.20 6.87 -10.55
CA THR A 12 -29.25 6.95 -11.66
C THR A 12 -28.59 5.59 -11.79
N ALA A 13 -28.67 4.98 -12.98
CA ALA A 13 -27.96 3.75 -13.25
C ALA A 13 -26.46 4.00 -13.04
N ASN A 14 -25.91 3.52 -11.92
CA ASN A 14 -24.48 3.39 -11.77
C ASN A 14 -24.05 2.39 -12.84
N GLN A 15 -23.44 2.90 -13.91
CA GLN A 15 -22.62 2.10 -14.82
C GLN A 15 -21.49 1.55 -13.96
N LEU A 16 -21.73 0.37 -13.36
CA LEU A 16 -20.70 -0.39 -12.68
C LEU A 16 -19.70 -0.75 -13.78
N HIS A 17 -18.65 0.06 -13.91
CA HIS A 17 -17.47 -0.33 -14.67
C HIS A 17 -16.94 -1.60 -13.98
N LYS A 18 -17.37 -2.76 -14.50
CA LYS A 18 -16.72 -4.03 -14.23
C LYS A 18 -15.35 -3.92 -14.88
N ASN A 19 -14.41 -3.33 -14.15
CA ASN A 19 -12.99 -3.37 -14.45
C ASN A 19 -12.54 -4.82 -14.20
N THR A 20 -12.95 -5.72 -15.07
CA THR A 20 -12.39 -7.06 -15.14
C THR A 20 -10.92 -6.91 -15.55
N ALA A 21 -10.02 -7.69 -14.95
CA ALA A 21 -8.58 -7.59 -15.22
C ALA A 21 -8.20 -7.66 -16.72
N GLU A 22 -9.05 -8.25 -17.55
CA GLU A 22 -8.84 -8.41 -19.00
C GLU A 22 -9.07 -7.13 -19.84
N ASN A 23 -9.86 -6.16 -19.35
CA ASN A 23 -10.18 -4.93 -20.11
C ASN A 23 -9.48 -3.67 -19.56
N THR A 24 -8.58 -3.83 -18.60
CA THR A 24 -7.82 -2.69 -18.07
C THR A 24 -6.66 -2.38 -19.03
N PRO A 25 -6.51 -1.13 -19.51
CA PRO A 25 -5.37 -0.78 -20.35
C PRO A 25 -4.06 -1.09 -19.62
N LYS A 26 -3.09 -1.66 -20.34
CA LYS A 26 -1.84 -2.17 -19.75
C LYS A 26 -1.01 -1.12 -19.00
N ASN A 27 -1.26 0.16 -19.26
CA ASN A 27 -0.59 1.28 -18.62
C ASN A 27 -1.33 1.84 -17.39
N ILE A 28 -2.40 1.20 -16.92
CA ILE A 28 -3.13 1.65 -15.73
C ILE A 28 -2.65 0.87 -14.50
N ASN A 29 -2.22 1.59 -13.46
CA ASN A 29 -1.87 1.00 -12.17
C ASN A 29 -3.14 0.48 -11.48
N PRO A 30 -3.27 -0.83 -11.22
CA PRO A 30 -4.46 -1.40 -10.60
C PRO A 30 -4.65 -0.99 -9.12
N LEU A 31 -3.61 -0.44 -8.48
CA LEU A 31 -3.68 0.04 -7.09
C LEU A 31 -4.31 1.43 -6.97
N THR A 32 -4.15 2.27 -8.00
CA THR A 32 -4.57 3.69 -7.97
C THR A 32 -5.62 4.03 -9.02
N GLY A 33 -5.76 3.21 -10.07
CA GLY A 33 -6.60 3.50 -11.23
C GLY A 33 -6.04 4.58 -12.16
N LEU A 34 -4.79 5.01 -11.96
CA LEU A 34 -4.14 6.07 -12.73
C LEU A 34 -3.18 5.50 -13.79
N PRO A 35 -2.96 6.22 -14.90
CA PRO A 35 -1.94 5.84 -15.88
C PRO A 35 -0.53 5.97 -15.28
N VAL A 36 0.35 5.05 -15.67
CA VAL A 36 1.76 5.03 -15.31
C VAL A 36 2.60 5.57 -16.47
N VAL A 37 3.63 6.35 -16.14
CA VAL A 37 4.57 6.90 -17.13
C VAL A 37 5.39 5.80 -17.81
N ASP A 38 5.90 4.85 -17.02
CA ASP A 38 6.59 3.66 -17.50
C ASP A 38 5.79 2.38 -17.18
N PRO A 39 5.07 1.81 -18.17
CA PRO A 39 4.28 0.61 -17.97
C PRO A 39 5.08 -0.62 -17.55
N THR A 40 6.41 -0.67 -17.79
CA THR A 40 7.24 -1.83 -17.40
C THR A 40 7.32 -2.00 -15.89
N LEU A 41 7.04 -0.94 -15.12
CA LEU A 41 6.90 -1.00 -13.67
C LEU A 41 5.73 -1.87 -13.20
N LEU A 42 4.76 -2.15 -14.08
CA LEU A 42 3.63 -3.03 -13.79
C LEU A 42 3.92 -4.52 -14.06
N ASP A 43 5.11 -4.86 -14.58
CA ASP A 43 5.54 -6.25 -14.77
C ASP A 43 6.25 -6.82 -13.53
N ARG A 44 6.59 -5.99 -12.55
CA ARG A 44 7.22 -6.39 -11.28
C ARG A 44 6.18 -6.61 -10.17
N ARG A 45 6.63 -7.10 -9.02
CA ARG A 45 5.82 -7.08 -7.78
C ARG A 45 5.86 -5.68 -7.15
N PRO A 46 4.76 -5.22 -6.51
CA PRO A 46 4.80 -4.01 -5.69
C PRO A 46 5.82 -4.14 -4.55
N ILE A 47 6.45 -3.03 -4.18
CA ILE A 47 7.43 -2.97 -3.09
C ILE A 47 6.80 -2.21 -1.92
N ALA A 48 6.70 -2.85 -0.75
CA ALA A 48 6.26 -2.22 0.49
C ALA A 48 7.48 -1.93 1.36
N VAL A 49 7.61 -0.69 1.84
CA VAL A 49 8.73 -0.25 2.69
C VAL A 49 8.20 0.22 4.04
N LYS A 50 8.79 -0.28 5.12
CA LYS A 50 8.47 0.16 6.49
C LYS A 50 9.23 1.44 6.84
N VAL A 51 8.53 2.54 7.09
CA VAL A 51 9.15 3.87 7.28
C VAL A 51 8.85 4.49 8.66
N GLN A 52 9.88 5.10 9.25
CA GLN A 52 9.80 5.86 10.49
C GLN A 52 9.26 7.26 10.28
N ILE A 53 8.38 7.71 11.18
CA ILE A 53 7.99 9.13 11.29
C ILE A 53 8.05 9.66 12.74
N PHE A 54 8.57 8.87 13.67
CA PHE A 54 8.75 9.23 15.07
C PHE A 54 10.13 8.80 15.56
N PRO A 55 10.91 9.62 16.31
CA PRO A 55 10.54 10.93 16.87
C PRO A 55 10.39 12.02 15.81
N ARG A 56 9.89 13.21 16.20
CA ARG A 56 9.64 14.34 15.27
C ARG A 56 10.84 14.71 14.41
N GLY A 57 12.06 14.56 14.93
CA GLY A 57 13.30 14.83 14.19
C GLY A 57 13.60 13.87 13.03
N GLN A 58 12.83 12.78 12.88
CA GLN A 58 12.93 11.86 11.73
C GLN A 58 12.02 12.26 10.57
N ARG A 59 11.63 13.54 10.52
CA ARG A 59 10.76 14.10 9.48
C ARG A 59 11.48 15.22 8.73
N PRO A 60 11.16 15.42 7.44
CA PRO A 60 10.29 14.58 6.62
C PRO A 60 10.94 13.23 6.28
N PRO A 61 10.17 12.13 6.15
CA PRO A 61 10.69 10.89 5.60
C PRO A 61 10.95 11.03 4.10
N TRP A 62 11.87 10.23 3.58
CA TRP A 62 12.26 10.23 2.16
C TRP A 62 11.34 9.33 1.32
N GLY A 63 11.07 9.75 0.09
CA GLY A 63 10.41 8.96 -0.95
C GLY A 63 8.92 8.70 -0.79
N ILE A 64 8.32 8.95 0.38
CA ILE A 64 6.91 8.57 0.64
C ILE A 64 5.91 9.26 -0.30
N SER A 65 6.19 10.46 -0.78
CA SER A 65 5.32 11.17 -1.73
C SER A 65 5.18 10.48 -3.09
N LEU A 66 6.05 9.51 -3.39
CA LEU A 66 6.03 8.72 -4.63
C LEU A 66 5.32 7.37 -4.45
N ALA A 67 4.85 7.06 -3.24
CA ALA A 67 4.13 5.82 -3.00
C ALA A 67 2.70 5.87 -3.54
N ASP A 68 2.24 4.74 -4.10
CA ASP A 68 0.87 4.59 -4.60
C ASP A 68 -0.14 4.42 -3.46
N ILE A 69 0.27 3.72 -2.39
CA ILE A 69 -0.54 3.52 -1.18
C ILE A 69 0.36 3.74 0.04
N VAL A 70 -0.15 4.50 1.01
CA VAL A 70 0.52 4.68 2.31
C VAL A 70 -0.44 4.27 3.42
N TYR A 71 -0.03 3.28 4.22
CA TYR A 71 -0.71 2.94 5.46
C TYR A 71 -0.08 3.69 6.62
N ASP A 72 -0.89 4.41 7.38
CA ASP A 72 -0.52 4.95 8.70
C ASP A 72 -1.30 4.20 9.78
N TYR A 73 -0.58 3.56 10.71
CA TYR A 73 -1.22 2.79 11.77
C TYR A 73 -0.38 2.78 13.05
N TYR A 74 -1.08 2.61 14.18
CA TYR A 74 -0.46 2.54 15.50
C TYR A 74 0.40 1.29 15.65
N GLN A 75 1.56 1.46 16.27
CA GLN A 75 2.47 0.36 16.57
C GLN A 75 2.77 0.29 18.07
N ASN A 76 3.94 0.75 18.49
CA ASN A 76 4.37 0.67 19.88
C ASN A 76 4.00 1.95 20.61
N ASN A 77 3.56 1.83 21.86
CA ASN A 77 3.41 2.96 22.78
C ASN A 77 2.59 4.12 22.19
N GLY A 78 1.58 3.82 21.36
CA GLY A 78 0.73 4.83 20.72
C GLY A 78 1.40 5.66 19.62
N VAL A 79 2.64 5.35 19.21
CA VAL A 79 3.26 6.02 18.05
C VAL A 79 2.92 5.31 16.76
N THR A 80 2.80 6.08 15.68
CA THR A 80 2.53 5.54 14.36
C THR A 80 3.79 5.41 13.51
N ARG A 81 3.73 4.51 12.52
CA ARG A 81 4.75 4.32 11.49
C ARG A 81 4.06 4.05 10.16
N LEU A 82 4.76 4.35 9.08
CA LEU A 82 4.21 4.20 7.74
C LEU A 82 4.60 2.87 7.12
N THR A 83 3.73 2.32 6.28
CA THR A 83 4.08 1.30 5.30
C THR A 83 3.69 1.85 3.92
N ALA A 84 4.70 2.17 3.12
CA ALA A 84 4.53 2.81 1.81
C ALA A 84 4.71 1.76 0.71
N ILE A 85 3.75 1.68 -0.21
CA ILE A 85 3.72 0.72 -1.32
C ILE A 85 3.99 1.45 -2.62
N PHE A 86 5.00 0.99 -3.35
CA PHE A 86 5.43 1.50 -4.65
C PHE A 86 5.17 0.44 -5.71
N TYR A 87 4.44 0.80 -6.76
CA TYR A 87 4.21 -0.06 -7.90
C TYR A 87 4.35 0.70 -9.21
N GLY A 88 3.48 1.68 -9.46
CA GLY A 88 3.48 2.53 -10.64
C GLY A 88 4.46 3.70 -10.59
N ASN A 89 5.21 3.86 -9.50
CA ASN A 89 6.26 4.85 -9.38
C ASN A 89 7.47 4.22 -8.70
N ASP A 90 8.66 4.71 -9.05
CA ASP A 90 9.89 4.43 -8.32
C ASP A 90 10.29 5.61 -7.45
N ALA A 91 11.07 5.32 -6.41
CA ALA A 91 11.69 6.29 -5.55
C ALA A 91 13.18 5.98 -5.44
N GLU A 92 14.03 6.98 -5.69
CA GLU A 92 15.49 6.84 -5.58
C GLU A 92 15.91 6.47 -4.14
N GLN A 93 15.20 7.02 -3.15
CA GLN A 93 15.46 6.78 -1.74
C GLN A 93 14.15 6.73 -0.95
N VAL A 94 14.03 5.74 -0.05
CA VAL A 94 12.91 5.60 0.88
C VAL A 94 13.41 5.31 2.28
N GLY A 95 12.93 6.07 3.28
CA GLY A 95 13.33 5.85 4.67
C GLY A 95 12.99 7.04 5.58
N PRO A 96 13.45 7.04 6.84
CA PRO A 96 14.28 6.01 7.47
C PRO A 96 13.54 4.68 7.64
N ILE A 97 14.18 3.56 7.30
CA ILE A 97 13.56 2.23 7.40
C ILE A 97 13.42 1.80 8.87
N ARG A 98 12.33 1.08 9.20
CA ARG A 98 12.04 0.63 10.57
C ARG A 98 11.51 -0.78 10.69
N SER A 99 11.29 -1.15 11.95
CA SER A 99 10.93 -2.51 12.32
C SER A 99 9.52 -2.90 11.90
N ALA A 100 9.40 -4.11 11.37
CA ALA A 100 8.13 -4.72 10.98
C ALA A 100 7.23 -5.06 12.18
N ARG A 101 5.93 -5.11 11.93
CA ARG A 101 4.88 -5.53 12.86
C ARG A 101 3.99 -6.59 12.23
N LEU A 102 3.17 -7.25 13.06
CA LEU A 102 2.31 -8.35 12.62
C LEU A 102 1.39 -7.93 11.47
N PHE A 103 0.82 -6.73 11.54
CA PHE A 103 -0.05 -6.18 10.50
C PHE A 103 0.65 -5.99 9.15
N ASP A 104 1.97 -5.79 9.10
CA ASP A 104 2.69 -5.73 7.82
C ASP A 104 2.55 -7.05 7.05
N GLY A 105 2.42 -8.19 7.74
CA GLY A 105 2.14 -9.48 7.11
C GLY A 105 0.83 -9.51 6.33
N ASP A 106 -0.18 -8.76 6.76
CA ASP A 106 -1.46 -8.69 6.06
C ASP A 106 -1.38 -7.79 4.83
N ILE A 107 -0.58 -6.71 4.90
CA ILE A 107 -0.26 -5.87 3.74
C ILE A 107 0.46 -6.73 2.66
N ILE A 108 1.43 -7.54 3.06
CA ILE A 108 2.19 -8.41 2.14
C ILE A 108 1.31 -9.44 1.45
N LYS A 109 0.34 -10.01 2.17
CA LYS A 109 -0.62 -10.97 1.59
C LYS A 109 -1.57 -10.27 0.63
N THR A 110 -2.12 -9.14 1.04
CA THR A 110 -3.13 -8.37 0.28
C THR A 110 -2.57 -7.91 -1.05
N TYR A 111 -1.38 -7.31 -1.04
CA TYR A 111 -0.78 -6.70 -2.24
C TYR A 111 0.31 -7.56 -2.89
N LYS A 112 0.58 -8.75 -2.34
CA LYS A 112 1.63 -9.67 -2.82
C LYS A 112 3.01 -8.99 -2.96
N THR A 113 3.31 -8.06 -2.05
CA THR A 113 4.50 -7.20 -2.12
C THR A 113 5.80 -7.93 -1.82
N ILE A 114 6.91 -7.37 -2.30
CA ILE A 114 8.23 -7.49 -1.67
C ILE A 114 8.23 -6.53 -0.48
N PHE A 115 8.73 -6.94 0.68
CA PHE A 115 8.67 -6.13 1.90
C PHE A 115 10.04 -5.82 2.48
N VAL A 116 10.34 -4.53 2.57
CA VAL A 116 11.60 -3.98 3.06
C VAL A 116 11.40 -3.43 4.47
N PHE A 117 12.23 -3.90 5.42
CA PHE A 117 12.17 -3.50 6.82
C PHE A 117 13.54 -3.64 7.50
N GLY A 118 13.76 -2.94 8.62
CA GLY A 118 15.07 -2.96 9.29
C GLY A 118 15.26 -4.15 10.24
N LEU A 119 14.27 -4.42 11.10
CA LEU A 119 14.29 -5.53 12.07
C LEU A 119 12.84 -5.91 12.45
N ALA A 120 12.64 -6.87 13.34
CA ALA A 120 11.35 -7.06 14.00
C ALA A 120 11.56 -7.61 15.41
N ASP A 121 10.52 -7.54 16.25
CA ASP A 121 10.51 -8.40 17.45
C ASP A 121 10.67 -9.86 17.02
N TRP A 122 11.41 -10.66 17.79
CA TRP A 122 11.78 -12.02 17.36
C TRP A 122 10.56 -12.90 17.04
N ARG A 123 9.45 -12.73 17.75
CA ARG A 123 8.20 -13.49 17.51
C ARG A 123 7.58 -13.10 16.18
N ILE A 124 7.61 -11.80 15.89
CA ILE A 124 7.13 -11.25 14.62
C ILE A 124 8.07 -11.69 13.49
N TYR A 125 9.38 -11.59 13.68
CA TYR A 125 10.36 -12.04 12.70
C TYR A 125 10.18 -13.52 12.35
N GLN A 126 10.03 -14.37 13.37
CA GLN A 126 9.77 -15.80 13.20
C GLN A 126 8.43 -16.07 12.52
N HIS A 127 7.38 -15.30 12.85
CA HIS A 127 6.09 -15.40 12.18
C HIS A 127 6.20 -15.05 10.69
N LEU A 128 6.86 -13.94 10.35
CA LEU A 128 7.08 -13.53 8.97
C LEU A 128 7.93 -14.56 8.21
N ASN A 129 8.99 -15.09 8.81
CA ASN A 129 9.88 -16.06 8.16
C ASN A 129 9.27 -17.46 7.98
N ARG A 130 8.17 -17.76 8.69
CA ARG A 130 7.40 -19.01 8.54
C ARG A 130 6.20 -18.87 7.61
N SER A 131 5.98 -17.68 7.08
CA SER A 131 4.87 -17.42 6.17
C SER A 131 5.17 -17.93 4.76
N SER A 132 4.12 -18.05 3.94
CA SER A 132 4.25 -18.38 2.51
C SER A 132 4.92 -17.28 1.66
N PHE A 133 5.33 -16.18 2.27
CA PHE A 133 5.95 -15.03 1.62
C PHE A 133 7.33 -14.71 2.16
N ALA A 134 7.95 -15.63 2.90
CA ALA A 134 9.27 -15.44 3.49
C ALA A 134 10.35 -15.11 2.45
N ASP A 135 10.21 -15.63 1.23
CA ASP A 135 11.06 -15.36 0.06
C ASP A 135 10.99 -13.91 -0.44
N ARG A 136 9.97 -13.15 -0.01
CA ARG A 136 9.73 -11.76 -0.39
C ARG A 136 10.16 -10.75 0.69
N LEU A 137 10.83 -11.21 1.74
CA LEU A 137 11.32 -10.37 2.83
C LEU A 137 12.73 -9.85 2.54
N VAL A 138 12.91 -8.54 2.65
CA VAL A 138 14.20 -7.85 2.50
C VAL A 138 14.50 -7.12 3.79
N VAL A 139 15.62 -7.49 4.43
CA VAL A 139 16.07 -6.87 5.68
C VAL A 139 17.19 -5.88 5.37
N GLU A 140 16.98 -4.61 5.69
CA GLU A 140 18.03 -3.58 5.67
C GLU A 140 19.03 -3.89 6.79
N LYS A 141 20.32 -3.97 6.45
CA LYS A 141 21.41 -4.26 7.38
C LYS A 141 22.20 -3.00 7.71
#